data_AF-A0A7X7XQA3-F1
#
_entry.id   AF-A0A7X7XQA3-F1
#
_cell.length_a   1.000
_cell.length_b   1.000
_cell.length_c   1.000
_cell.angle_alpha   90.00
_cell.angle_beta   90.00
_cell.angle_gamma   90.00
#
_symmetry.space_group_name_H-M   'P 1'
#
loop_
_entity.id
_entity.type
_entity.pdbx_description
1 polymer ?
#
loop_
_entity_poly.entity_id
_entity_poly.type
_entity_poly.pdbx_seq_one_letter_code
_entity_poly.pdbx_strand_id
1 'polypeptide(L)'
;MNKYSNRRQKLYKELANNSALILFSGCEIKKSADGFYDFDVNKNFFYLTGIKQEGSILVVTKIKNIVKETILTSPYDAHKEIWTGRRLKPENVREITGINEYKTTDEFNA
;
A
#
# COMPACT_ATOMS: atom_id res chain seq x y z
N MET A 1 8.28 18.44 -1.25
CA MET A 1 6.90 18.07 -0.87
C MET A 1 6.48 16.87 -1.72
N ASN A 2 6.12 15.74 -1.09
CA ASN A 2 5.85 14.50 -1.81
C ASN A 2 4.54 14.59 -2.62
N LYS A 3 4.60 14.36 -3.94
CA LYS A 3 3.46 14.43 -4.86
C LYS A 3 2.27 13.55 -4.43
N TYR A 4 2.58 12.40 -3.81
CA TYR A 4 1.58 11.44 -3.34
C TYR A 4 0.81 11.98 -2.13
N SER A 5 1.50 12.63 -1.19
CA SER A 5 0.89 13.28 -0.03
C SER A 5 -0.12 14.36 -0.44
N ASN A 6 0.21 15.20 -1.42
CA ASN A 6 -0.71 16.23 -1.92
C ASN A 6 -1.99 15.63 -2.53
N ARG A 7 -1.89 14.50 -3.25
CA ARG A 7 -3.06 13.82 -3.82
C ARG A 7 -3.95 13.24 -2.73
N ARG A 8 -3.37 12.61 -1.71
CA ARG A 8 -4.09 12.08 -0.56
C ARG A 8 -4.80 13.17 0.24
N GLN A 9 -4.13 14.31 0.48
CA GLN A 9 -4.76 15.46 1.15
C GLN A 9 -5.99 15.98 0.42
N LYS A 10 -5.99 16.01 -0.92
CA LYS A 10 -7.18 16.38 -1.70
C LYS A 10 -8.32 15.39 -1.48
N LEU A 11 -8.03 14.09 -1.55
CA LEU A 11 -9.01 13.03 -1.30
C LEU A 11 -9.60 13.11 0.13
N TYR A 12 -8.78 13.42 1.14
CA TYR A 12 -9.25 13.50 2.52
C TYR A 12 -10.16 14.69 2.81
N LYS A 13 -10.07 15.75 2.01
CA LYS A 13 -11.01 16.86 2.09
C LYS A 13 -12.42 16.45 1.66
N GLU A 14 -12.52 15.52 0.70
CA GLU A 14 -13.79 15.02 0.16
C GLU A 14 -14.39 13.87 0.99
N LEU A 15 -13.57 13.15 1.75
CA LEU A 15 -14.04 12.09 2.65
C LEU A 15 -14.93 12.65 3.78
N ALA A 16 -16.04 11.96 4.03
CA ALA A 16 -16.91 12.25 5.16
C ALA A 16 -16.19 12.04 6.51
N ASN A 17 -16.69 12.66 7.56
CA ASN A 17 -16.22 12.33 8.91
C ASN A 17 -16.76 10.96 9.33
N ASN A 18 -15.96 10.23 10.11
CA ASN A 18 -16.21 8.86 10.58
C ASN A 18 -16.30 7.82 9.44
N SER A 19 -15.48 7.99 8.41
CA SER A 19 -15.35 7.02 7.31
C SER A 19 -13.95 6.39 7.29
N ALA A 20 -13.87 5.18 6.74
CA ALA A 20 -12.63 4.51 6.41
C ALA A 20 -12.51 4.32 4.88
N LEU A 21 -11.28 4.40 4.37
CA LEU A 21 -10.91 4.07 3.00
C LEU A 21 -9.85 2.98 3.07
N ILE A 22 -10.09 1.90 2.32
CA ILE A 22 -9.15 0.77 2.21
C ILE A 22 -8.89 0.57 0.72
N LEU A 23 -7.62 0.60 0.34
CA LEU A 23 -7.18 0.36 -1.04
C LEU A 23 -6.15 -0.75 -1.07
N PHE A 24 -6.34 -1.69 -1.97
CA PHE A 24 -5.46 -2.84 -2.18
C PHE A 24 -4.60 -2.61 -3.42
N SER A 25 -3.33 -2.97 -3.35
CA SER A 25 -2.41 -2.90 -4.50
C SER A 25 -2.71 -3.97 -5.55
N GLY A 26 -3.33 -5.07 -5.13
CA GLY A 26 -3.64 -6.24 -5.96
C GLY A 26 -2.81 -7.46 -5.57
N CYS A 27 -3.06 -8.55 -6.27
CA CYS A 27 -2.33 -9.82 -6.13
C CYS A 27 -1.93 -10.35 -7.51
N GLU A 28 -0.95 -11.25 -7.53
CA GLU A 28 -0.52 -11.95 -8.74
C GLU A 28 -1.66 -12.76 -9.34
N ILE A 29 -1.79 -12.73 -10.66
CA ILE A 29 -2.79 -13.50 -11.39
C ILE A 29 -2.12 -14.76 -11.93
N LYS A 30 -2.67 -15.92 -11.56
CA LYS A 30 -2.20 -17.21 -12.03
C LYS A 30 -2.49 -17.37 -13.52
N LYS A 31 -1.48 -17.70 -14.32
CA LYS A 31 -1.61 -17.95 -15.76
C LYS A 31 -1.87 -19.42 -16.06
N SER A 32 -0.98 -20.31 -15.60
CA SER A 32 -1.06 -21.75 -15.85
C SER A 32 -0.08 -22.49 -14.94
N ALA A 33 -0.46 -23.63 -14.37
CA ALA A 33 0.40 -24.45 -13.50
C ALA A 33 1.20 -23.62 -12.48
N ASP A 34 2.50 -23.42 -12.70
CA ASP A 34 3.39 -22.64 -11.82
C ASP A 34 3.73 -21.24 -12.35
N GLY A 35 3.14 -20.85 -13.49
CA GLY A 35 3.35 -19.56 -14.13
C GLY A 35 2.34 -18.49 -13.72
N PHE A 36 2.83 -17.27 -13.51
CA PHE A 36 2.06 -16.07 -13.21
C PHE A 36 2.10 -15.08 -14.39
N TYR A 37 1.11 -14.21 -14.49
CA TYR A 37 1.19 -13.03 -15.33
C TYR A 37 2.07 -11.96 -14.67
N ASP A 38 2.60 -11.04 -15.48
CA ASP A 38 3.26 -9.85 -14.95
C ASP A 38 2.30 -9.07 -14.05
N PHE A 39 2.73 -8.77 -12.83
CA PHE A 39 1.92 -8.04 -11.88
C PHE A 39 1.80 -6.56 -12.29
N ASP A 40 0.57 -6.09 -12.48
CA ASP A 40 0.26 -4.66 -12.61
C ASP A 40 -0.50 -4.19 -11.38
N VAL A 41 0.05 -3.15 -10.75
CA VAL A 41 -0.51 -2.60 -9.52
C VAL A 41 -1.81 -1.85 -9.81
N ASN A 42 -2.76 -1.93 -8.89
CA ASN A 42 -3.98 -1.15 -8.98
C ASN A 42 -3.65 0.35 -9.15
N LYS A 43 -4.14 0.94 -10.23
CA LYS A 43 -3.77 2.31 -10.64
C LYS A 43 -4.18 3.36 -9.61
N ASN A 44 -5.32 3.18 -8.91
CA ASN A 44 -5.77 4.11 -7.87
C ASN A 44 -4.85 4.02 -6.65
N PHE A 45 -4.49 2.80 -6.25
CA PHE A 45 -3.52 2.58 -5.17
C PHE A 45 -2.16 3.22 -5.51
N PHE A 46 -1.63 2.94 -6.71
CA PHE A 46 -0.36 3.51 -7.15
C PHE A 46 -0.42 5.04 -7.27
N TYR A 47 -1.54 5.61 -7.71
CA TYR A 47 -1.70 7.06 -7.84
C TYR A 47 -1.54 7.79 -6.49
N LEU A 48 -1.98 7.17 -5.39
CA LEU A 48 -1.98 7.74 -4.04
C LEU A 48 -0.77 7.36 -3.19
N THR A 49 -0.13 6.22 -3.46
CA THR A 49 0.99 5.70 -2.65
C THR A 49 2.33 5.70 -3.40
N GLY A 50 2.32 5.48 -4.72
CA GLY A 50 3.53 5.25 -5.51
C GLY A 50 4.14 3.86 -5.37
N ILE A 51 3.53 2.98 -4.58
CA ILE A 51 4.00 1.60 -4.36
C ILE A 51 3.60 0.74 -5.56
N LYS A 52 4.54 -0.06 -6.06
CA LYS A 52 4.32 -1.04 -7.14
C LYS A 52 4.31 -2.50 -6.67
N GLN A 53 4.45 -2.72 -5.36
CA GLN A 53 4.46 -4.06 -4.79
C GLN A 53 3.03 -4.58 -4.61
N GLU A 54 2.82 -5.85 -4.92
CA GLU A 54 1.61 -6.61 -4.61
C GLU A 54 1.39 -6.78 -3.10
N GLY A 55 0.20 -7.26 -2.72
CA GLY A 55 -0.10 -7.61 -1.33
C GLY A 55 0.03 -6.45 -0.34
N SER A 56 -0.06 -5.21 -0.85
CA SER A 56 0.08 -3.98 -0.10
C SER A 56 -1.29 -3.32 0.05
N ILE A 57 -1.53 -2.70 1.20
CA ILE A 57 -2.82 -2.13 1.58
C ILE A 57 -2.59 -0.71 2.12
N LEU A 58 -3.38 0.24 1.66
CA LEU A 58 -3.48 1.56 2.25
C LEU A 58 -4.78 1.62 3.05
N VAL A 59 -4.66 1.86 4.35
CA VAL A 59 -5.80 2.07 5.25
C VAL A 59 -5.78 3.53 5.68
N VAL A 60 -6.92 4.19 5.52
CA VAL A 60 -7.12 5.57 5.97
C VAL A 60 -8.38 5.63 6.79
N THR A 61 -8.31 6.26 7.95
CA THR A 61 -9.49 6.56 8.78
C THR A 61 -9.58 8.05 9.01
N LYS A 62 -10.77 8.63 8.80
CA LYS A 62 -11.06 10.03 9.13
C LYS A 62 -12.07 10.07 10.27
N ILE A 63 -11.62 10.39 11.48
CA ILE A 63 -12.46 10.43 12.69
C ILE A 63 -12.34 11.82 13.30
N LYS A 64 -13.47 12.50 13.54
CA LYS A 64 -13.49 13.88 14.10
C LYS A 64 -12.52 14.84 13.39
N ASN A 65 -12.48 14.80 12.06
CA ASN A 65 -11.57 15.59 11.20
C ASN A 65 -10.06 15.27 11.36
N ILE A 66 -9.70 14.26 12.15
CA ILE A 66 -8.34 13.73 12.26
C ILE A 66 -8.20 12.59 11.25
N VAL A 67 -7.20 12.69 10.39
CA VAL A 67 -6.87 11.64 9.43
C VAL A 67 -5.70 10.82 9.94
N LYS A 68 -5.86 9.50 9.95
CA LYS A 68 -4.77 8.54 10.14
C LYS A 68 -4.58 7.75 8.87
N GLU A 69 -3.33 7.61 8.44
CA GLU A 69 -2.93 6.85 7.27
C GLU A 69 -1.98 5.74 7.72
N THR A 70 -2.26 4.51 7.32
CA THR A 70 -1.42 3.35 7.61
C THR A 70 -1.18 2.57 6.33
N ILE A 71 0.07 2.24 6.04
CA ILE A 71 0.41 1.31 4.97
C ILE A 71 0.71 -0.05 5.58
N LEU A 72 0.09 -1.09 5.02
CA LEU A 72 0.44 -2.47 5.29
C LEU A 72 1.12 -3.05 4.06
N THR A 73 2.26 -3.70 4.24
CA THR A 73 2.88 -4.50 3.17
C THR A 73 3.26 -5.86 3.68
N SER A 74 3.44 -6.81 2.75
CA SER A 74 3.90 -8.14 3.11
C SER A 74 5.25 -8.06 3.84
N PRO A 75 5.49 -8.92 4.85
CA PRO A 75 6.76 -8.96 5.54
C PRO A 75 7.91 -9.18 4.55
N TYR A 76 9.04 -8.54 4.84
CA TYR A 76 10.27 -8.77 4.13
C TYR A 76 10.74 -10.21 4.40
N ASP A 77 10.98 -10.96 3.34
CA ASP A 77 11.46 -12.34 3.39
C ASP A 77 12.67 -12.46 2.46
N ALA A 78 13.86 -12.54 3.04
CA ALA A 78 15.13 -12.58 2.33
C ALA A 78 15.27 -13.84 1.45
N HIS A 79 14.62 -14.95 1.83
CA HIS A 79 14.65 -16.18 1.03
C HIS A 79 13.78 -16.04 -0.21
N LYS A 80 12.64 -15.34 -0.11
CA LYS A 80 11.76 -15.06 -1.27
C LYS A 80 12.36 -14.03 -2.21
N GLU A 81 13.10 -13.05 -1.70
CA GLU A 81 13.70 -11.98 -2.51
C GLU A 81 14.65 -12.50 -3.60
N ILE A 82 15.33 -13.62 -3.34
CA ILE A 82 16.21 -14.29 -4.31
C ILE A 82 15.43 -14.72 -5.56
N TRP A 83 14.14 -15.06 -5.40
CA TRP A 83 13.28 -15.59 -6.45
C TRP A 83 12.31 -14.55 -7.03
N THR A 84 11.77 -13.67 -6.19
CA THR A 84 10.74 -12.66 -6.59
C THR A 84 11.31 -11.27 -6.84
N GLY A 85 12.60 -11.06 -6.63
CA GLY A 85 13.23 -9.74 -6.71
C GLY A 85 12.99 -8.86 -5.47
N ARG A 86 13.55 -7.64 -5.50
CA ARG A 86 13.64 -6.74 -4.33
C ARG A 86 12.26 -6.36 -3.78
N ARG A 87 12.01 -6.70 -2.50
CA ARG A 87 10.82 -6.26 -1.76
C ARG A 87 11.06 -4.90 -1.11
N LEU A 88 10.02 -4.08 -0.99
CA LEU A 88 10.12 -2.80 -0.30
C LEU A 88 10.43 -3.02 1.18
N LYS A 89 11.50 -2.37 1.64
CA LYS A 89 11.79 -2.21 3.07
C LYS A 89 10.89 -1.11 3.65
N PRO A 90 10.56 -1.17 4.96
CA PRO A 90 9.77 -0.14 5.64
C PRO A 90 10.35 1.28 5.46
N GLU A 91 11.67 1.40 5.46
CA GLU A 91 12.40 2.65 5.21
C GLU A 91 12.07 3.25 3.84
N ASN A 92 12.08 2.43 2.80
CA ASN A 92 11.77 2.83 1.42
C ASN A 92 10.29 3.22 1.27
N VAL A 93 9.38 2.56 2.01
CA VAL A 93 7.96 2.90 2.00
C VAL A 93 7.75 4.34 2.45
N ARG A 94 8.41 4.76 3.53
CA ARG A 94 8.31 6.12 4.06
C ARG A 94 8.89 7.13 3.07
N GLU A 95 10.03 6.84 2.45
CA GLU A 95 10.65 7.72 1.45
C GLU A 95 9.75 7.92 0.23
N ILE A 96 9.13 6.85 -0.28
CA ILE A 96 8.29 6.91 -1.48
C ILE A 96 6.94 7.57 -1.18
N THR A 97 6.27 7.18 -0.08
CA THR A 97 4.87 7.53 0.18
C THR A 97 4.71 8.76 1.05
N GLY A 98 5.70 9.05 1.90
CA GLY A 98 5.63 10.05 2.97
C GLY A 98 4.73 9.66 4.15
N ILE A 99 4.28 8.40 4.23
CA ILE A 99 3.47 7.89 5.35
C ILE A 99 4.39 7.39 6.45
N ASN A 100 4.11 7.78 7.69
CA ASN A 100 4.93 7.41 8.85
C ASN A 100 4.52 6.07 9.48
N GLU A 101 3.25 5.69 9.37
CA GLU A 101 2.73 4.47 9.98
C GLU A 101 2.81 3.31 8.99
N TYR A 102 3.68 2.35 9.31
CA TYR A 102 3.91 1.13 8.55
C TYR A 102 3.57 -0.08 9.42
N LYS A 103 2.86 -1.05 8.84
CA LYS A 103 2.52 -2.33 9.46
C LYS A 103 2.74 -3.47 8.47
N THR A 104 2.74 -4.71 8.97
CA THR A 104 2.77 -5.89 8.10
C THR A 104 1.36 -6.38 7.80
N THR A 105 1.15 -7.00 6.64
CA THR A 105 -0.16 -7.56 6.27
C THR A 105 -0.63 -8.65 7.25
N ASP A 106 0.28 -9.30 7.97
CA ASP A 106 -0.06 -10.31 8.99
C ASP A 106 -0.87 -9.70 10.16
N GLU A 107 -0.65 -8.42 10.48
CA GLU A 107 -1.41 -7.70 11.50
C GLU A 107 -2.82 -7.31 11.05
N PHE A 108 -3.16 -7.46 9.76
CA PHE A 108 -4.49 -7.10 9.25
C PHE A 108 -5.56 -8.16 9.54
N ASN A 109 -5.16 -9.43 9.66
CA ASN A 109 -6.09 -10.56 9.86
C ASN A 109 -6.24 -10.98 11.32
N ALA A 110 -5.61 -10.26 12.26
CA ALA A 110 -5.71 -10.48 13.70
C ALA A 110 -6.91 -9.74 14.29
#